data_AF-A0A9B0TCX4-F1
#
_entry.id   AF-A0A9B0TCX4-F1
#
_cell.length_a   1.000
_cell.length_b   1.000
_cell.length_c   1.000
_cell.angle_alpha   90.00
_cell.angle_beta   90.00
_cell.angle_gamma   90.00
#
_symmetry.space_group_name_H-M   'P 1'
#
loop_
_entity.id
_entity.type
_entity.pdbx_description
1 polymer ?
#
loop_
_entity_poly.entity_id
_entity_poly.type
_entity_poly.pdbx_seq_one_letter_code
_entity_poly.pdbx_strand_id
1 'polypeptide(L)'
;MSRKSGLGHEALLKRKAEENLESYRRKIHMNNKAQEKAAEQFRMRLKNKQDEMKLEGDLKRSQCACQQLDMQKNIQVPREVWYWLRPEEESEEEEEEEKDQDEDEYKSEDLSVLEKLQILTSYLREEHLYCIWCGTAYEDKEDLSSNCPGPTSADHD
;
A
#
# COMPACT_ATOMS: atom_id res chain seq x y z
N MET A 1 -75.82 -5.77 14.39
CA MET A 1 -74.53 -6.49 14.37
C MET A 1 -73.45 -5.54 14.84
N SER A 2 -72.88 -5.72 16.04
CA SER A 2 -71.82 -4.85 16.55
C SER A 2 -70.72 -5.73 17.14
N ARG A 3 -69.59 -5.83 16.43
CA ARG A 3 -68.39 -6.51 16.95
C ARG A 3 -67.71 -5.55 17.92
N LYS A 4 -67.99 -5.72 19.21
CA LYS A 4 -67.22 -5.09 20.29
C LYS A 4 -65.86 -5.79 20.38
N SER A 5 -64.87 -5.28 19.68
CA SER A 5 -63.48 -5.64 19.93
C SER A 5 -63.15 -5.22 21.37
N GLY A 6 -62.78 -6.18 22.23
CA GLY A 6 -62.48 -5.88 23.63
C GLY A 6 -61.20 -5.06 23.76
N LEU A 7 -61.19 -4.09 24.68
CA LEU A 7 -60.07 -3.16 24.93
C LEU A 7 -58.69 -3.86 25.10
N GLY A 8 -58.65 -5.11 25.57
CA GLY A 8 -57.41 -5.89 25.70
C GLY A 8 -56.86 -6.45 24.38
N HIS A 9 -57.71 -6.70 23.38
CA HIS A 9 -57.27 -7.18 22.06
C HIS A 9 -56.53 -6.08 21.29
N GLU A 10 -57.03 -4.84 21.38
CA GLU A 10 -56.40 -3.67 20.79
C GLU A 10 -55.02 -3.40 21.42
N ALA A 11 -54.90 -3.51 22.74
CA ALA A 11 -53.62 -3.36 23.45
C ALA A 11 -52.60 -4.44 23.07
N LEU A 12 -53.04 -5.69 22.86
CA LEU A 12 -52.18 -6.79 22.41
C LEU A 12 -51.68 -6.57 20.98
N LEU A 13 -52.56 -6.13 20.08
CA LEU A 13 -52.20 -5.80 18.70
C LEU A 13 -51.19 -4.65 18.64
N LYS A 14 -51.40 -3.61 19.44
CA LYS A 14 -50.46 -2.47 19.55
C LYS A 14 -49.08 -2.92 20.01
N ARG A 15 -48.99 -3.74 21.06
CA ARG A 15 -47.71 -4.27 21.57
C ARG A 15 -46.98 -5.10 20.51
N LYS A 16 -47.69 -5.98 19.81
CA LYS A 16 -47.11 -6.78 18.73
C LYS A 16 -46.62 -5.92 17.57
N ALA A 17 -47.32 -4.84 17.24
CA ALA A 17 -46.88 -3.88 16.23
C ALA A 17 -45.61 -3.13 16.68
N GLU A 18 -45.53 -2.71 17.93
CA GLU A 18 -44.35 -2.06 18.51
C GLU A 18 -43.13 -2.99 18.52
N GLU A 19 -43.29 -4.25 18.95
CA GLU A 19 -42.24 -5.28 18.93
C GLU A 19 -41.74 -5.55 17.50
N ASN A 20 -42.65 -5.63 16.52
CA ASN A 20 -42.30 -5.81 15.11
C ASN A 20 -41.52 -4.61 14.56
N LEU A 21 -41.94 -3.38 14.91
CA LEU A 21 -41.23 -2.15 14.52
C LEU A 21 -39.84 -2.09 15.14
N GLU A 22 -39.70 -2.48 16.41
CA GLU A 22 -38.40 -2.54 17.08
C GLU A 22 -37.48 -3.59 16.44
N SER A 23 -38.00 -4.78 16.15
CA SER A 23 -37.28 -5.83 15.42
C SER A 23 -36.82 -5.33 14.05
N TYR A 24 -37.69 -4.64 13.32
CA TYR A 24 -37.36 -4.05 12.03
C TYR A 24 -36.25 -2.97 12.14
N ARG A 25 -36.33 -2.09 13.13
CA ARG A 25 -35.29 -1.09 13.43
C ARG A 25 -33.95 -1.75 13.74
N ARG A 26 -33.94 -2.80 14.56
CA ARG A 26 -32.71 -3.56 14.88
C ARG A 26 -32.12 -4.20 13.62
N LYS A 27 -32.95 -4.80 12.76
CA LYS A 27 -32.49 -5.38 11.49
C LYS A 27 -31.90 -4.32 10.55
N ILE A 28 -32.55 -3.17 10.39
CA ILE A 28 -32.00 -2.05 9.60
C ILE A 28 -30.66 -1.61 10.19
N HIS A 29 -30.59 -1.38 11.50
CA HIS A 29 -29.35 -0.95 12.14
C HIS A 29 -28.21 -1.94 11.91
N MET A 30 -28.47 -3.25 12.08
CA MET A 30 -27.47 -4.29 11.84
C MET A 30 -27.07 -4.37 10.36
N ASN A 31 -28.01 -4.25 9.44
CA ASN A 31 -27.73 -4.22 8.01
C ASN A 31 -26.87 -3.01 7.62
N ASN A 32 -27.24 -1.81 8.09
CA ASN A 32 -26.47 -0.59 7.82
C ASN A 32 -25.06 -0.70 8.39
N LYS A 33 -24.89 -1.21 9.61
CA LYS A 33 -23.58 -1.45 10.23
C LYS A 33 -22.75 -2.47 9.45
N ALA A 34 -23.37 -3.53 8.93
CA ALA A 34 -22.68 -4.50 8.10
C ALA A 34 -22.23 -3.90 6.76
N GLN A 35 -23.09 -3.10 6.12
CA GLN A 35 -22.76 -2.38 4.89
C GLN A 35 -21.63 -1.37 5.09
N GLU A 36 -21.65 -0.59 6.17
CA GLU A 36 -20.59 0.36 6.51
C GLU A 36 -19.24 -0.34 6.70
N LYS A 37 -19.21 -1.44 7.46
CA LYS A 37 -18.00 -2.25 7.63
C LYS A 37 -17.49 -2.83 6.30
N ALA A 38 -18.39 -3.32 5.45
CA ALA A 38 -18.00 -3.84 4.14
C ALA A 38 -17.40 -2.74 3.26
N ALA A 39 -17.96 -1.53 3.28
CA ALA A 39 -17.44 -0.38 2.54
C ALA A 39 -16.07 0.09 3.08
N GLU A 40 -15.86 0.07 4.40
CA GLU A 40 -14.56 0.35 5.01
C GLU A 40 -13.50 -0.68 4.59
N GLN A 41 -13.81 -1.97 4.68
CA GLN A 41 -12.90 -3.03 4.25
C GLN A 41 -12.55 -2.94 2.76
N PHE A 42 -13.51 -2.59 1.90
CA PHE A 42 -13.26 -2.37 0.49
C PHE A 42 -12.28 -1.20 0.26
N ARG A 43 -12.51 -0.06 0.92
CA ARG A 43 -11.60 1.10 0.83
C ARG A 43 -10.19 0.77 1.31
N MET A 44 -10.07 0.01 2.41
CA MET A 44 -8.78 -0.42 2.94
C MET A 44 -8.03 -1.31 1.94
N ARG A 45 -8.69 -2.27 1.29
CA ARG A 45 -8.06 -3.12 0.27
C ARG A 45 -7.54 -2.31 -0.91
N LEU A 46 -8.33 -1.34 -1.39
CA LEU A 46 -7.92 -0.47 -2.49
C LEU A 46 -6.67 0.35 -2.10
N LYS A 47 -6.68 0.93 -0.90
CA LYS A 47 -5.53 1.68 -0.39
C LYS A 47 -4.29 0.79 -0.27
N ASN A 48 -4.41 -0.39 0.34
CA ASN A 48 -3.28 -1.30 0.50
C ASN A 48 -2.67 -1.70 -0.85
N LYS A 49 -3.51 -2.02 -1.85
CA LYS A 49 -3.02 -2.33 -3.20
C LYS A 49 -2.27 -1.14 -3.82
N GLN A 50 -2.78 0.08 -3.63
CA GLN A 50 -2.10 1.29 -4.09
C GLN A 50 -0.76 1.51 -3.38
N ASP A 51 -0.71 1.29 -2.07
CA ASP A 51 0.51 1.43 -1.26
C ASP A 51 1.56 0.38 -1.69
N GLU A 52 1.14 -0.86 -1.98
CA GLU A 52 2.01 -1.93 -2.52
C GLU A 52 2.58 -1.55 -3.89
N MET A 53 1.74 -1.09 -4.83
CA MET A 53 2.21 -0.65 -6.15
C MET A 53 3.17 0.55 -6.06
N LYS A 54 2.91 1.52 -5.16
CA LYS A 54 3.82 2.65 -4.92
C LYS A 54 5.18 2.13 -4.45
N LEU A 55 5.18 1.22 -3.49
CA LEU A 55 6.39 0.65 -2.91
C LEU A 55 7.23 -0.11 -3.94
N GLU A 56 6.60 -0.88 -4.82
CA GLU A 56 7.28 -1.57 -5.93
C GLU A 56 7.87 -0.58 -6.93
N GLY A 57 7.10 0.43 -7.34
CA GLY A 57 7.59 1.47 -8.24
C GLY A 57 8.77 2.26 -7.65
N ASP A 58 8.75 2.51 -6.35
CA ASP A 58 9.85 3.15 -5.62
C ASP A 58 11.11 2.29 -5.59
N LEU A 59 10.97 0.98 -5.40
CA LEU A 59 12.08 0.04 -5.46
C LEU A 59 12.69 0.02 -6.86
N LYS A 60 11.88 -0.11 -7.91
CA LYS A 60 12.34 -0.10 -9.30
C LYS A 60 13.13 1.17 -9.63
N ARG A 61 12.57 2.34 -9.32
CA ARG A 61 13.27 3.63 -9.53
C ARG A 61 14.60 3.69 -8.78
N SER A 62 14.64 3.17 -7.56
CA SER A 62 15.86 3.11 -6.76
C SER A 62 16.90 2.16 -7.38
N GLN A 63 16.48 1.04 -7.95
CA GLN A 63 17.36 0.07 -8.64
C GLN A 63 17.95 0.68 -9.93
N CYS A 64 17.14 1.34 -10.76
CA CYS A 64 17.63 2.06 -11.94
C CYS A 64 18.67 3.11 -11.56
N ALA A 65 18.36 3.94 -10.54
CA ALA A 65 19.28 4.97 -10.07
C ALA A 65 20.57 4.37 -9.52
N CYS A 66 20.46 3.26 -8.76
CA CYS A 66 21.62 2.54 -8.23
C CYS A 66 22.54 2.06 -9.34
N GLN A 67 21.99 1.35 -10.33
CA GLN A 67 22.74 0.85 -11.47
C GLN A 67 23.44 2.00 -12.23
N GLN A 68 22.71 3.07 -12.51
CA GLN A 68 23.27 4.23 -13.20
C GLN A 68 24.43 4.87 -12.42
N LEU A 69 24.27 5.10 -11.12
CA LEU A 69 25.28 5.73 -10.26
C LEU A 69 26.49 4.82 -10.04
N ASP A 70 26.27 3.51 -9.91
CA ASP A 70 27.32 2.50 -9.81
C ASP A 70 28.17 2.47 -11.09
N MET A 71 27.54 2.45 -12.26
CA MET A 71 28.23 2.50 -13.55
C MET A 71 29.10 3.75 -13.70
N GLN A 72 28.63 4.92 -13.25
CA GLN A 72 29.42 6.16 -13.26
C GLN A 72 30.70 6.05 -12.41
N LYS A 73 30.66 5.24 -11.34
CA LYS A 73 31.82 4.92 -10.49
C LYS A 73 32.61 3.70 -10.96
N ASN A 74 32.31 3.16 -12.14
CA ASN A 74 32.90 1.95 -12.70
C ASN A 74 32.68 0.70 -11.83
N ILE A 75 31.60 0.67 -11.04
CA ILE A 75 31.15 -0.54 -10.34
C ILE A 75 30.36 -1.37 -11.36
N GLN A 76 30.91 -2.54 -11.72
CA GLN A 76 30.37 -3.42 -12.77
C GLN A 76 29.52 -4.57 -12.23
N VAL A 77 29.51 -4.75 -10.90
CA VAL A 77 28.79 -5.82 -10.22
C VAL A 77 28.07 -5.19 -9.03
N PRO A 78 26.73 -5.38 -8.90
CA PRO A 78 25.99 -4.82 -7.77
C PRO A 78 26.43 -5.47 -6.46
N ARG A 79 26.29 -4.74 -5.36
CA ARG A 79 26.59 -5.26 -4.02
C ARG A 79 25.74 -6.47 -3.66
N GLU A 80 24.45 -6.39 -3.95
CA GLU A 80 23.51 -7.51 -3.89
C GLU A 80 22.85 -7.66 -5.25
N VAL A 81 22.55 -8.88 -5.68
CA VAL A 81 22.01 -9.15 -7.04
C VAL A 81 20.75 -8.33 -7.34
N TRP A 82 19.92 -8.09 -6.33
CA TRP A 82 18.66 -7.34 -6.45
C TRP A 82 18.83 -5.81 -6.37
N TYR A 83 20.05 -5.27 -6.17
CA TYR A 83 20.27 -3.82 -6.18
C TYR A 83 20.08 -3.20 -7.57
N TRP A 84 20.31 -3.97 -8.63
CA TRP A 84 20.04 -3.57 -10.00
C TRP A 84 18.83 -4.32 -10.51
N LEU A 85 18.06 -3.70 -11.40
CA LEU A 85 17.02 -4.38 -12.17
C LEU A 85 17.68 -5.37 -13.12
N ARG A 86 17.06 -6.54 -13.30
CA ARG A 86 17.57 -7.49 -14.28
C ARG A 86 17.21 -6.98 -15.69
N PRO A 87 18.09 -7.18 -16.69
CA PRO A 87 17.81 -6.76 -18.06
C PRO A 87 16.51 -7.34 -18.65
N GLU A 88 16.08 -8.54 -18.23
CA GLU A 88 14.79 -9.09 -18.64
C GLU A 88 13.61 -8.21 -18.16
N GLU A 89 13.67 -7.71 -16.91
CA GLU A 89 12.64 -6.87 -16.27
C GLU A 89 12.60 -5.43 -16.84
N GLU A 90 13.69 -4.95 -17.44
CA GLU A 90 13.79 -3.63 -18.08
C GLU A 90 13.09 -3.60 -19.45
N SER A 91 12.98 -4.75 -20.14
CA SER A 91 12.35 -4.87 -21.47
C SER A 91 10.81 -4.95 -21.43
N GLU A 92 10.25 -5.28 -20.28
CA GLU A 92 8.80 -5.36 -20.02
C GLU A 92 8.21 -3.97 -19.69
N GLU A 93 9.06 -2.95 -19.48
CA GLU A 93 8.67 -1.57 -19.14
C GLU A 93 7.89 -0.85 -20.26
N GLU A 94 8.04 -1.27 -21.52
CA GLU A 94 7.33 -0.64 -22.64
C GLU A 94 5.91 -1.20 -22.87
N GLU A 95 5.53 -2.34 -22.27
CA GLU A 95 4.27 -3.03 -22.65
C GLU A 95 3.27 -3.35 -21.53
N GLU A 96 3.57 -3.37 -20.23
CA GLU A 96 2.64 -4.04 -19.29
C GLU A 96 2.25 -3.23 -18.02
N GLU A 97 1.23 -2.38 -18.19
CA GLU A 97 0.17 -2.28 -17.18
C GLU A 97 -0.57 -3.63 -17.16
N GLU A 98 -0.34 -4.42 -16.11
CA GLU A 98 -0.84 -5.78 -15.89
C GLU A 98 -0.06 -6.92 -16.58
N LYS A 99 0.91 -7.48 -15.86
CA LYS A 99 1.03 -8.95 -15.80
C LYS A 99 1.69 -9.46 -14.53
N ASP A 100 1.23 -10.66 -14.24
CA ASP A 100 1.36 -11.47 -13.04
C ASP A 100 2.79 -11.98 -12.87
N GLN A 101 3.20 -12.08 -11.61
CA GLN A 101 4.33 -12.82 -11.04
C GLN A 101 4.99 -13.85 -11.98
N ASP A 102 6.27 -13.65 -12.28
CA ASP A 102 7.17 -14.77 -12.58
C ASP A 102 8.12 -15.01 -11.40
N GLU A 103 7.96 -16.21 -10.83
CA GLU A 103 8.71 -16.77 -9.72
C GLU A 103 10.13 -17.14 -10.17
N ASP A 104 11.09 -16.24 -9.99
CA ASP A 104 12.50 -16.61 -10.08
C ASP A 104 13.05 -16.94 -8.68
N GLU A 105 12.85 -18.22 -8.33
CA GLU A 105 13.39 -18.95 -7.19
C GLU A 105 14.93 -18.88 -7.17
N TYR A 106 15.50 -17.85 -6.54
CA TYR A 106 16.86 -17.94 -5.99
C TYR A 106 16.88 -17.40 -4.56
N LYS A 107 17.07 -18.34 -3.65
CA LYS A 107 17.02 -18.28 -2.18
C LYS A 107 18.05 -17.31 -1.59
N SER A 108 17.87 -16.02 -1.82
CA SER A 108 18.34 -14.96 -0.93
C SER A 108 17.29 -14.84 0.16
N GLU A 109 17.70 -14.70 1.43
CA GLU A 109 16.79 -14.54 2.57
C GLU A 109 15.65 -13.55 2.23
N ASP A 110 14.41 -13.97 2.48
CA ASP A 110 13.16 -13.52 1.82
C ASP A 110 12.77 -12.08 2.23
N LEU A 111 13.56 -11.08 1.81
CA LEU A 111 13.32 -9.67 2.11
C LEU A 111 12.10 -9.15 1.35
N SER A 112 11.17 -8.54 2.08
CA SER A 112 10.04 -7.82 1.50
C SER A 112 10.50 -6.64 0.64
N VAL A 113 9.62 -6.17 -0.26
CA VAL A 113 9.87 -4.98 -1.09
C VAL A 113 10.24 -3.77 -0.22
N LEU A 114 9.60 -3.62 0.95
CA LEU A 114 9.89 -2.53 1.89
C LEU A 114 11.32 -2.62 2.43
N GLU A 115 11.74 -3.81 2.86
CA GLU A 115 13.09 -4.02 3.39
C GLU A 115 14.14 -3.80 2.30
N LYS A 116 13.91 -4.33 1.09
CA LYS A 116 14.77 -4.08 -0.08
C LYS A 116 14.90 -2.58 -0.36
N LEU A 117 13.78 -1.86 -0.38
CA LEU A 117 13.78 -0.41 -0.61
C LEU A 117 14.54 0.34 0.49
N GLN A 118 14.35 -0.02 1.76
CA GLN A 118 15.07 0.61 2.88
C GLN A 118 16.58 0.39 2.79
N ILE A 119 17.00 -0.84 2.49
CA ILE A 119 18.42 -1.18 2.33
C ILE A 119 19.01 -0.43 1.14
N LEU A 120 18.32 -0.42 -0.01
CA LEU A 120 18.82 0.22 -1.23
C LEU A 120 18.87 1.75 -1.13
N THR A 121 17.85 2.37 -0.54
CA THR A 121 17.85 3.82 -0.28
C THR A 121 18.95 4.22 0.71
N SER A 122 19.28 3.35 1.67
CA SER A 122 20.42 3.57 2.57
C SER A 122 21.74 3.51 1.80
N TYR A 123 21.91 2.52 0.92
CA TYR A 123 23.08 2.41 0.05
C TYR A 123 23.25 3.63 -0.86
N LEU A 124 22.18 4.07 -1.54
CA LEU A 124 22.18 5.28 -2.37
C LEU A 124 22.63 6.52 -1.60
N ARG A 125 22.20 6.66 -0.34
CA ARG A 125 22.59 7.79 0.52
C ARG A 125 24.03 7.70 1.01
N GLU A 126 24.48 6.51 1.38
CA GLU A 126 25.80 6.32 1.99
C GLU A 126 26.92 6.35 0.96
N GLU A 127 26.74 5.63 -0.15
CA GLU A 127 27.77 5.49 -1.17
C GLU A 127 27.67 6.59 -2.22
N HIS A 128 26.46 6.96 -2.63
CA HIS A 128 26.24 7.91 -3.73
C HIS A 128 25.79 9.29 -3.29
N LEU A 129 25.58 9.50 -1.98
CA LEU A 129 25.05 10.76 -1.46
C LEU A 129 23.79 11.18 -2.23
N TYR A 130 22.95 10.21 -2.61
CA TYR A 130 21.81 10.41 -3.49
C TYR A 130 20.51 10.12 -2.76
N CYS A 131 19.50 10.98 -2.97
CA CYS A 131 18.15 10.75 -2.50
C CYS A 131 17.20 10.53 -3.70
N ILE A 132 16.60 9.35 -3.78
CA ILE A 132 15.64 9.00 -4.84
C ILE A 132 14.37 9.86 -4.80
N TRP A 133 13.99 10.35 -3.61
CA TRP A 133 12.81 11.17 -3.41
C TRP A 133 13.02 12.63 -3.83
N CYS A 134 14.21 13.17 -3.58
CA CYS A 134 14.58 14.50 -4.06
C CYS A 134 15.00 14.49 -5.54
N GLY A 135 15.44 13.33 -6.05
CA GLY A 135 15.96 13.19 -7.41
C GLY A 135 17.34 13.85 -7.60
N THR A 136 18.11 14.03 -6.54
CA THR A 136 19.42 14.71 -6.59
C THR A 136 20.49 14.00 -5.77
N ALA A 137 21.74 14.14 -6.23
CA ALA A 137 22.93 13.86 -5.44
C ALA A 137 23.35 15.11 -4.66
N TYR A 138 24.05 14.90 -3.56
CA TYR A 138 24.55 15.91 -2.64
C TYR A 138 26.07 15.88 -2.63
N GLU A 139 26.69 16.99 -2.19
CA GLU A 139 28.14 17.15 -2.23
C GLU A 139 28.85 16.26 -1.19
N ASP A 140 28.27 16.16 0.00
CA ASP A 140 28.76 15.35 1.11
C ASP A 140 27.62 14.94 2.08
N LYS A 141 27.99 14.27 3.17
CA LYS A 141 27.04 13.79 4.18
C LYS A 141 26.38 14.93 4.96
N GLU A 142 27.08 16.05 5.16
CA GLU A 142 26.54 17.21 5.88
C GLU A 142 25.50 17.91 5.02
N ASP A 143 25.79 18.10 3.73
CA ASP A 143 24.88 18.64 2.73
C ASP A 143 23.61 17.79 2.62
N LEU A 144 23.75 16.47 2.47
CA LEU A 144 22.63 15.53 2.45
C LEU A 144 21.77 15.66 3.73
N SER A 145 22.40 15.72 4.90
CA SER A 145 21.67 15.78 6.17
C SER A 145 20.94 17.11 6.40
N SER A 146 21.44 18.20 5.81
CA SER A 146 20.91 19.55 6.00
C SER A 146 19.84 19.90 4.98
N ASN A 147 19.93 19.34 3.77
CA ASN A 147 19.09 19.71 2.64
C ASN A 147 18.08 18.63 2.21
N CYS A 148 18.19 17.40 2.74
CA CYS A 148 17.21 16.35 2.48
C CYS A 148 16.22 16.20 3.65
N PRO A 149 14.89 16.21 3.40
CA PRO A 149 13.87 16.08 4.46
C PRO A 149 13.96 14.82 5.33
N GLY A 150 14.41 13.70 4.77
CA GLY A 150 14.53 12.42 5.48
C GLY A 150 14.76 11.27 4.49
N PRO A 151 14.90 10.01 4.92
CA PRO A 151 15.22 8.88 4.04
C PRO A 151 14.03 8.20 3.37
N THR A 152 12.80 8.53 3.74
CA THR A 152 11.60 7.82 3.28
C THR A 152 10.74 8.67 2.34
N SER A 153 9.88 8.03 1.53
CA SER A 153 8.91 8.76 0.71
C SER A 153 8.03 9.69 1.56
N ALA A 154 7.65 9.26 2.77
CA ALA A 154 6.77 10.03 3.65
C ALA A 154 7.41 11.34 4.14
N ASP A 155 8.74 11.44 4.15
CA ASP A 155 9.44 12.68 4.49
C ASP A 155 9.33 13.75 3.39
N HIS A 156 8.84 13.36 2.21
CA HIS A 156 8.78 14.19 1.00
C HIS A 156 7.36 14.35 0.43
N ASP A 157 6.35 13.82 1.11
CA ASP A 157 4.93 13.96 0.74
C ASP A 157 4.33 15.31 1.20
#